data_AF-A0A849T0S2-F1
#
_entry.id   AF-A0A849T0S2-F1
#
_cell.length_a   1.000
_cell.length_b   1.000
_cell.length_c   1.000
_cell.angle_alpha   90.00
_cell.angle_beta   90.00
_cell.angle_gamma   90.00
#
_symmetry.space_group_name_H-M   'P 1'
#
loop_
_entity.id
_entity.type
_entity.pdbx_description
1 polymer ?
#
loop_
_entity_poly.entity_id
_entity_poly.type
_entity_poly.pdbx_seq_one_letter_code
_entity_poly.pdbx_strand_id
1 'polypeptide(L)' 'MSAHLQFKEKITKPKFEEKLIEEFGSEGLVRSPYTEDGQRLSLFYKDDFHIATHTRGTGWIFTSAYDKFKPLPRE' A
#
# COMPACT_ATOMS: atom_id res chain seq x y z
N MET A 1 -2.08 12.99 14.32
CA MET A 1 -3.06 12.44 13.36
C MET A 1 -2.73 10.97 13.19
N SER A 2 -3.60 10.06 13.63
CA SER A 2 -3.36 8.63 13.54
C SER A 2 -3.55 8.20 12.09
N ALA A 3 -2.50 7.69 11.43
CA ALA A 3 -2.65 7.00 10.17
C ALA A 3 -3.51 5.75 10.44
N HIS A 4 -4.78 5.80 10.06
CA HIS A 4 -5.65 4.62 10.13
C HIS A 4 -5.16 3.61 9.09
N LEU A 5 -4.74 2.45 9.59
CA LEU A 5 -4.18 1.36 8.82
C LEU A 5 -5.19 0.22 8.82
N GLN A 6 -5.43 -0.36 7.65
CA GLN A 6 -6.35 -1.49 7.49
C GLN A 6 -5.61 -2.82 7.30
N PHE A 7 -4.33 -2.76 6.93
CA PHE A 7 -3.45 -3.92 6.86
C PHE A 7 -2.07 -3.60 7.44
N LYS A 8 -1.53 -4.53 8.24
CA LYS A 8 -0.17 -4.52 8.75
C LYS A 8 0.30 -5.95 9.02
N GLU A 9 1.19 -6.47 8.18
CA GLU A 9 1.73 -7.83 8.38
C GLU A 9 3.19 -7.94 7.98
N LYS A 10 3.86 -8.97 8.54
CA LYS A 10 5.17 -9.42 8.05
C LYS A 10 4.98 -10.15 6.73
N ILE A 11 5.50 -9.56 5.67
CA ILE A 11 5.33 -10.05 4.30
C ILE A 11 6.54 -9.64 3.47
N THR A 12 6.95 -10.51 2.55
CA THR A 12 8.03 -10.15 1.60
C THR A 12 7.51 -9.11 0.62
N LYS A 13 8.40 -8.26 0.09
CA LYS A 13 7.99 -7.22 -0.87
C LYS A 13 7.24 -7.80 -2.09
N PRO A 14 7.67 -8.92 -2.72
CA PRO A 14 6.92 -9.49 -3.85
C PRO A 14 5.50 -9.92 -3.47
N LYS A 15 5.33 -10.64 -2.35
CA LYS A 15 4.00 -11.04 -1.87
C LYS A 15 3.13 -9.84 -1.50
N PHE A 16 3.75 -8.76 -1.03
CA PHE A 16 3.03 -7.53 -0.73
C PHE A 16 2.55 -6.83 -2.01
N GLU A 17 3.38 -6.80 -3.05
CA GLU A 17 2.99 -6.30 -4.38
C GLU A 17 1.85 -7.13 -4.98
N GLU A 18 1.91 -8.46 -4.89
CA GLU A 18 0.81 -9.37 -5.28
C GLU A 18 -0.49 -9.01 -4.56
N LYS A 19 -0.44 -8.83 -3.23
CA LYS A 19 -1.62 -8.43 -2.45
C LYS A 19 -2.19 -7.07 -2.88
N LEU A 20 -1.35 -6.09 -3.17
CA LEU A 20 -1.82 -4.77 -3.65
C LEU A 20 -2.54 -4.90 -5.00
N ILE A 21 -2.03 -5.75 -5.88
CA ILE A 21 -2.66 -6.04 -7.19
C ILE A 21 -3.99 -6.76 -6.99
N GLU A 22 -4.08 -7.72 -6.07
CA GLU A 22 -5.35 -8.40 -5.75
C GLU A 22 -6.42 -7.45 -5.20
N GLU A 23 -6.03 -6.51 -4.34
CA GLU A 23 -6.97 -5.61 -3.65
C GLU A 23 -7.39 -4.40 -4.50
N PHE A 24 -6.45 -3.84 -5.29
CA PHE A 24 -6.64 -2.57 -5.98
C PHE A 24 -6.44 -2.64 -7.51
N GLY A 25 -6.02 -3.79 -8.04
CA GLY A 25 -5.63 -3.95 -9.44
C GLY A 25 -4.18 -3.52 -9.71
N SER A 26 -3.66 -3.96 -10.86
CA SER A 26 -2.31 -3.60 -11.33
C SER A 26 -2.27 -2.28 -12.09
N GLU A 27 -3.40 -1.83 -12.63
CA GLU A 27 -3.46 -0.61 -13.45
C GLU A 27 -3.23 0.64 -12.58
N GLY A 28 -2.28 1.48 -13.02
CA GLY A 28 -1.90 2.69 -12.31
C GLY A 28 -1.09 2.44 -11.03
N LEU A 29 -0.74 1.17 -10.71
CA LEU A 29 0.07 0.83 -9.55
C LEU A 29 1.55 1.14 -9.84
N VAL A 30 2.12 2.05 -9.08
CA VAL A 30 3.52 2.49 -9.19
C VAL A 30 4.24 2.35 -7.87
N ARG A 31 5.52 1.99 -7.93
CA ARG A 31 6.40 1.88 -6.76
C ARG A 31 7.49 2.94 -6.83
N SER A 32 7.66 3.66 -5.74
CA SER A 32 8.75 4.62 -5.57
C SER A 32 9.65 4.23 -4.39
N PRO A 33 10.98 4.16 -4.57
CA PRO A 33 11.90 4.01 -3.46
C PRO A 33 11.97 5.31 -2.65
N TYR A 34 11.96 5.21 -1.33
CA TYR A 34 12.09 6.34 -0.43
C TYR A 34 13.08 5.99 0.69
N THR A 35 13.82 6.98 1.18
CA THR A 35 14.74 6.80 2.31
C THR A 35 14.44 7.83 3.37
N GLU A 36 14.15 7.36 4.58
CA GLU A 36 13.88 8.20 5.74
C GLU A 36 14.76 7.72 6.89
N ASP A 37 15.57 8.61 7.46
CA ASP A 37 16.51 8.30 8.55
C ASP A 37 17.38 7.05 8.28
N GLY A 38 17.86 6.91 7.04
CA GLY A 38 18.68 5.78 6.60
C GLY A 38 17.90 4.47 6.38
N GLN A 39 16.58 4.47 6.55
CA GLN A 39 15.72 3.32 6.29
C GLN A 39 15.16 3.36 4.88
N ARG A 40 15.34 2.27 4.13
CA ARG A 40 14.76 2.12 2.80
C ARG A 40 13.30 1.69 2.91
N LEU A 41 12.43 2.45 2.28
CA LEU A 41 11.01 2.19 2.14
C LEU A 41 10.67 2.01 0.67
N SER A 42 9.67 1.17 0.40
CA SER A 42 8.98 1.11 -0.89
C SER A 42 7.61 1.73 -0.70
N LEU A 43 7.39 2.89 -1.30
CA LEU A 43 6.08 3.57 -1.32
C LEU A 43 5.31 3.08 -2.54
N PHE A 44 4.04 2.74 -2.34
CA PHE A 44 3.15 2.26 -3.40
C PHE A 44 2.04 3.26 -3.65
N TYR A 45 1.88 3.61 -4.91
CA TYR A 45 0.91 4.59 -5.38
C TYR A 45 -0.05 3.94 -6.36
N LYS A 46 -1.31 4.34 -6.35
CA LYS A 46 -2.27 4.05 -7.41
C LYS A 46 -2.90 5.34 -7.90
N ASP A 47 -2.85 5.61 -9.19
CA ASP A 47 -3.39 6.85 -9.80
C ASP A 47 -2.94 8.10 -9.03
N ASP A 48 -1.62 8.20 -8.83
CA ASP A 48 -0.91 9.25 -8.06
C ASP A 48 -1.28 9.35 -6.56
N PHE A 49 -2.01 8.38 -6.02
CA PHE A 49 -2.41 8.34 -4.62
C PHE A 49 -1.59 7.33 -3.82
N HIS A 50 -0.99 7.75 -2.71
CA HIS A 50 -0.20 6.87 -1.84
C HIS A 50 -1.13 5.88 -1.11
N ILE A 51 -1.04 4.59 -1.46
CA ILE A 51 -1.92 3.54 -0.92
C ILE A 51 -1.26 2.66 0.13
N ALA A 52 0.06 2.49 0.05
CA ALA A 52 0.76 1.53 0.88
C ALA A 52 2.25 1.81 1.02
N THR A 53 2.86 1.22 2.04
CA THR A 53 4.29 1.25 2.29
C THR A 53 4.80 -0.14 2.63
N HIS A 54 6.03 -0.46 2.22
CA HIS A 54 6.76 -1.66 2.66
C HIS A 54 8.15 -1.29 3.14
N THR A 55 8.54 -1.80 4.29
CA THR A 55 9.92 -1.72 4.79
C THR A 55 10.20 -2.84 5.78
N ARG A 56 11.46 -3.28 5.85
CA ARG A 56 11.94 -4.29 6.81
C ARG A 56 11.06 -5.55 6.89
N GLY A 57 10.58 -6.02 5.74
CA GLY A 57 9.73 -7.21 5.66
C GLY A 57 8.35 -7.04 6.27
N THR A 58 7.88 -5.81 6.44
CA THR A 58 6.53 -5.48 6.90
C THR A 58 5.85 -4.60 5.86
N GLY A 59 4.61 -4.91 5.53
CA GLY A 59 3.77 -4.15 4.61
C GLY A 59 2.60 -3.50 5.33
N TRP A 60 2.24 -2.29 4.91
CA TRP A 60 1.13 -1.50 5.45
C TRP A 60 0.25 -0.96 4.32
N ILE A 61 -1.06 -1.11 4.46
CA ILE A 61 -2.04 -0.49 3.54
C ILE A 61 -2.88 0.51 4.35
N PHE A 62 -2.97 1.74 3.85
CA PHE A 62 -3.71 2.81 4.50
C PHE A 62 -5.22 2.63 4.30
N THR A 63 -6.02 2.93 5.32
CA THR A 63 -7.50 2.89 5.22
C THR A 63 -8.02 3.74 4.07
N SER A 64 -7.39 4.90 3.83
CA SER A 64 -7.75 5.80 2.73
C SER A 64 -7.61 5.17 1.34
N ALA A 65 -6.79 4.13 1.18
CA ALA A 65 -6.72 3.38 -0.07
C ALA A 65 -8.00 2.57 -0.31
N TYR A 66 -8.53 1.94 0.74
CA TYR A 66 -9.78 1.19 0.68
C TYR A 66 -10.96 2.12 0.43
N ASP A 67 -11.04 3.25 1.12
CA ASP A 67 -12.10 4.25 0.93
C ASP A 67 -12.14 4.78 -0.52
N LYS A 68 -10.96 4.92 -1.16
CA LYS A 68 -10.84 5.48 -2.50
C LYS A 68 -11.05 4.45 -3.61
N PHE A 69 -10.48 3.25 -3.48
CA PHE A 69 -10.37 2.30 -4.59
C PHE A 69 -11.21 1.04 -4.43
N LYS A 70 -11.71 0.76 -3.23
CA LYS A 70 -12.59 -0.38 -2.98
C LYS A 70 -13.99 0.17 -2.66
N PRO A 71 -14.77 0.58 -3.68
CA PRO A 71 -16.12 1.07 -3.44
C PRO A 71 -16.89 -0.01 -2.68
N LEU A 72 -17.60 0.40 -1.62
CA LEU A 72 -18.52 -0.48 -0.92
C LEU A 72 -19.49 -1.09 -1.95
N PRO A 73 -19.86 -2.38 -1.80
CA PRO A 73 -20.89 -2.96 -2.65
C PRO A 73 -22.13 -2.06 -2.58
N ARG A 74 -22.62 -1.62 -3.75
CA ARG A 74 -23.91 -0.94 -3.82
C ARG A 74 -24.96 -1.97 -3.40
N GLU A 75 -25.64 -1.68 -2.29
CA GLU A 75 -26.81 -2.44 -1.81
C GLU A 75 -27.91 -2.52 -2.88
#